data_AF-A0AAW1ITD1-F1
#
_entry.id   AF-A0AAW1ITD1-F1
#
_cell.length_a   1.000
_cell.length_b   1.000
_cell.length_c   1.000
_cell.angle_alpha   90.00
_cell.angle_beta   90.00
_cell.angle_gamma   90.00
#
_symmetry.space_group_name_H-M   'P 1'
#
loop_
_entity.id
_entity.type
_entity.pdbx_description
1 polymer ?
#
loop_
_entity_poly.entity_id
_entity_poly.type
_entity_poly.pdbx_seq_one_letter_code
_entity_poly.pdbx_strand_id
1 'polypeptide(L)' 'MDVNIDDIYKWIDGYTISRQIRNIEEDFSDAVPLAEILKNHFPKLVDLHSYNSKKLKQFFKIAKPKKGNT' A
#
# COMPACT_ATOMS: atom_id res chain seq x y z
N MET A 1 -26.16 2.63 -10.16
CA MET A 1 -25.39 3.86 -9.96
C MET A 1 -24.02 3.56 -10.51
N ASP A 2 -23.67 4.16 -11.65
CA ASP A 2 -22.34 4.00 -12.22
C ASP A 2 -21.37 4.83 -11.39
N VAL A 3 -20.34 4.17 -10.86
CA VAL A 3 -19.31 4.84 -10.08
C VAL A 3 -18.38 5.52 -11.07
N ASN A 4 -18.35 6.85 -11.07
CA ASN A 4 -17.42 7.60 -11.90
C ASN A 4 -16.02 7.56 -11.25
N ILE A 5 -15.12 6.83 -11.89
CA ILE A 5 -13.74 6.65 -11.43
C ILE A 5 -12.98 7.99 -11.37
N ASP A 6 -13.30 8.94 -12.24
CA ASP A 6 -12.65 10.26 -12.25
C ASP A 6 -12.93 11.06 -10.97
N ASP A 7 -14.13 10.89 -10.40
CA ASP A 7 -14.50 11.57 -9.17
C ASP A 7 -13.78 10.97 -7.96
N ILE A 8 -13.46 9.67 -8.01
CA ILE A 8 -12.61 9.01 -7.02
C ILE A 8 -11.17 9.53 -7.13
N TYR A 9 -10.61 9.62 -8.34
CA TYR A 9 -9.26 10.18 -8.53
C TYR A 9 -9.15 11.61 -8.02
N LYS A 10 -10.13 12.47 -8.32
CA LYS A 10 -10.16 13.85 -7.80
C LYS A 10 -10.25 13.91 -6.28
N TRP A 11 -11.01 13.01 -5.66
CA TRP A 11 -11.11 12.94 -4.20
C TRP A 11 -9.76 12.53 -3.58
N ILE A 12 -9.10 11.54 -4.15
CA ILE A 12 -7.76 11.07 -3.73
C ILE A 12 -6.72 12.18 -3.86
N ASP A 13 -6.73 12.94 -4.96
CA ASP A 13 -5.79 14.04 -5.21
C ASP A 13 -5.90 15.18 -4.19
N GLY A 14 -6.99 15.24 -3.42
CA GLY A 14 -7.14 16.17 -2.30
C GLY A 14 -6.27 15.84 -1.08
N TYR A 15 -5.60 14.68 -1.07
CA TYR A 15 -4.78 14.21 0.04
C TYR A 15 -3.29 14.17 -0.31
N THR A 16 -2.44 14.44 0.68
CA THR A 16 -0.99 14.30 0.55
C THR A 16 -0.58 12.83 0.70
N ILE A 17 -0.64 12.08 -0.39
CA ILE A 17 -0.25 10.66 -0.48
C ILE A 17 1.19 10.57 -0.99
N SER A 18 1.95 9.55 -0.58
CA SER A 18 3.37 9.43 -0.95
C SER A 18 3.60 9.10 -2.43
N ARG A 19 2.61 8.52 -3.10
CA ARG A 19 2.64 8.16 -4.53
C ARG A 19 1.40 8.64 -5.26
N GLN A 20 1.56 8.91 -6.54
CA GLN A 20 0.44 9.19 -7.45
C GLN A 20 -0.27 7.88 -7.80
N ILE A 21 -1.60 7.87 -7.73
CA ILE A 21 -2.44 6.71 -8.04
C ILE A 21 -2.85 6.77 -9.50
N ARG A 22 -2.48 5.75 -10.28
CA ARG A 22 -2.79 5.67 -11.72
C ARG A 22 -3.78 4.57 -12.04
N ASN A 23 -3.73 3.47 -11.28
CA ASN A 23 -4.68 2.39 -11.39
C ASN A 23 -5.13 2.01 -9.97
N ILE A 24 -6.34 2.44 -9.60
CA ILE A 24 -6.90 2.20 -8.27
C ILE A 24 -6.82 0.72 -7.87
N GLU A 25 -7.11 -0.22 -8.77
CA GLU A 25 -7.14 -1.65 -8.42
C GLU A 25 -5.75 -2.20 -8.05
N GLU A 26 -4.71 -1.76 -8.74
CA GLU A 26 -3.33 -2.20 -8.49
C GLU A 26 -2.73 -1.43 -7.30
N ASP A 27 -2.89 -0.10 -7.30
CA ASP A 27 -2.30 0.80 -6.32
C ASP A 27 -2.98 0.69 -4.94
N PHE A 28 -4.26 0.34 -4.83
CA PHE A 28 -4.89 0.08 -3.51
C PHE A 28 -4.70 -1.35 -3.01
N SER A 29 -4.10 -2.24 -3.80
CA SER A 29 -3.93 -3.66 -3.43
C SER A 29 -3.08 -3.86 -2.17
N ASP A 30 -2.09 -2.99 -1.93
CA ASP A 30 -1.24 -3.04 -0.74
C ASP A 30 -1.81 -2.28 0.48
N ALA A 31 -2.99 -1.65 0.33
CA ALA A 31 -3.68 -0.82 1.32
C ALA A 31 -2.87 0.37 1.89
N VAL A 32 -1.67 0.64 1.39
CA VAL A 32 -0.81 1.74 1.86
C VAL A 32 -1.46 3.11 1.62
N PRO A 33 -2.01 3.42 0.42
CA PRO A 33 -2.60 4.73 0.18
C PRO A 33 -3.81 5.00 1.08
N LEU A 34 -4.61 3.96 1.34
CA LEU A 34 -5.74 4.06 2.26
C LEU A 34 -5.28 4.36 3.69
N ALA A 35 -4.21 3.69 4.14
CA ALA A 35 -3.63 3.96 5.45
C ALA A 35 -3.09 5.39 5.58
N GLU A 36 -2.50 5.95 4.52
CA GLU A 36 -2.04 7.34 4.50
C GLU A 36 -3.21 8.34 4.63
N ILE A 37 -4.29 8.12 3.88
CA ILE A 37 -5.52 8.93 4.00
C ILE A 37 -6.08 8.84 5.43
N LEU A 38 -6.18 7.63 5.99
CA LEU A 38 -6.68 7.43 7.34
C LEU A 38 -5.76 8.03 8.41
N LYS A 39 -4.44 8.05 8.19
CA LYS A 39 -3.49 8.69 9.11
C LYS A 39 -3.71 10.20 9.19
N ASN A 40 -4.09 10.85 8.09
CA ASN A 40 -4.41 12.28 8.06
C ASN A 40 -5.63 12.62 8.94
N HIS A 41 -6.64 11.75 8.95
CA HIS A 41 -7.85 11.95 9.76
C HIS A 41 -7.73 11.41 11.19
N PHE A 42 -7.09 10.25 11.36
CA PHE A 42 -7.03 9.48 12.60
C PHE A 42 -5.60 9.02 12.91
N PRO A 43 -4.68 9.95 13.24
CA PRO A 43 -3.27 9.63 13.39
C PRO A 43 -2.96 8.64 14.51
N LYS A 44 -3.86 8.45 15.49
CA LYS A 44 -3.70 7.50 16.60
C LYS A 44 -4.15 6.08 16.28
N LEU A 45 -4.96 5.89 15.24
CA LEU A 45 -5.54 4.58 14.87
C LEU A 45 -4.71 3.84 13.82
N VAL A 46 -3.86 4.56 13.07
CA VAL A 46 -3.09 3.98 11.97
C VAL A 46 -1.59 4.07 12.26
N ASP A 47 -0.92 2.92 12.23
CA ASP A 47 0.54 2.83 12.24
C ASP A 47 1.08 2.47 10.85
N LEU A 48 1.61 3.47 10.13
CA LEU A 48 2.16 3.31 8.79
C LEU A 48 3.41 2.39 8.76
N HIS A 49 4.12 2.23 9.87
CA HIS A 49 5.30 1.36 9.92
C HIS A 49 4.95 -0.12 9.73
N SER A 50 3.72 -0.51 10.05
CA SER A 50 3.22 -1.87 9.90
C SER A 50 2.86 -2.23 8.45
N TYR A 51 2.63 -1.23 7.58
CA TYR A 51 2.20 -1.41 6.18
C TYR A 51 3.36 -1.44 5.17
N ASN A 52 4.61 -1.43 5.64
CA ASN A 52 5.77 -1.56 4.74
C ASN A 52 5.87 -3.02 4.23
N SER A 53 5.50 -3.24 2.96
CA SER A 53 5.50 -4.57 2.31
C SER A 53 6.89 -5.25 2.25
N LYS A 54 7.95 -4.59 2.73
CA LYS A 54 9.28 -5.18 2.92
C LYS A 54 9.31 -6.38 3.89
N LYS A 55 8.33 -6.56 4.78
CA LYS A 55 8.32 -7.72 5.70
C LYS A 55 8.30 -9.09 4.99
N LEU A 56 7.64 -9.20 3.83
CA LEU A 56 7.53 -10.48 3.11
C LEU A 56 8.81 -10.85 2.36
N LYS A 57 9.58 -9.87 1.86
CA LYS A 57 10.84 -10.14 1.12
C LYS A 57 11.95 -10.67 2.02
N GLN A 58 11.98 -10.29 3.31
CA GLN A 58 12.96 -10.80 4.27
C GLN A 58 12.77 -12.31 4.51
N PHE A 59 11.51 -12.76 4.64
CA PHE A 59 11.17 -14.17 4.87
C PHE A 59 11.60 -15.07 3.71
N PHE A 60 11.32 -14.67 2.47
CA PHE A 60 11.73 -15.43 1.28
C PHE A 60 13.25 -15.40 1.04
N LYS A 61 13.98 -14.41 1.57
CA LYS A 61 15.45 -14.36 1.49
C LYS A 61 16.12 -15.38 2.42
N ILE A 62 15.50 -15.69 3.57
CA ILE A 62 16.00 -16.67 4.55
C ILE A 62 15.68 -18.11 4.10
N ALA A 63 14.58 -18.32 3.37
CA ALA A 63 14.09 -19.63 2.96
C ALA A 63 14.74 -20.19 1.67
N LYS A 64 15.88 -19.67 1.20
CA LYS A 64 16.57 -20.31 0.06
C LYS A 64 17.21 -21.63 0.51
N PRO A 65 16.86 -22.79 -0.07
CA PRO A 65 17.53 -24.04 0.26
C PRO A 65 19.00 -23.93 -0.14
N LYS A 66 19.92 -24.28 0.76
CA LYS A 66 21.32 -24.50 0.40
C LYS A 66 21.31 -25.58 -0.68
N LYS A 67 21.70 -25.24 -1.92
CA LYS A 67 22.00 -26.23 -2.95
C LYS A 67 22.98 -27.22 -2.33
N GLY A 68 22.59 -28.49 -2.27
CA GLY A 68 23.41 -29.56 -1.72
C GLY A 68 24.74 -29.64 -2.46
N ASN A 69 25.81 -29.83 -1.70
CA ASN A 69 27.07 -30.36 -2.23
C ASN A 69 26.83 -31.81 -2.65
N THR A 70 26.90 -32.05 -3.95
CA THR A 70 27.45 -33.28 -4.53
C THR A 70 28.65 -32.86 -5.34
#